data_AF-A0A517NBM4-F1
#
_entry.id   AF-A0A517NBM4-F1
#
_cell.length_a   1.000
_cell.length_b   1.000
_cell.length_c   1.000
_cell.angle_alpha   90.00
_cell.angle_beta   90.00
_cell.angle_gamma   90.00
#
_symmetry.space_group_name_H-M   'P 1'
#
loop_
_entity.id
_entity.type
_entity.pdbx_description
1 polymer ?
#
loop_
_entity_poly.entity_id
_entity_poly.type
_entity_poly.pdbx_seq_one_letter_code
_entity_poly.pdbx_strand_id
1 'polypeptide(L)'
;MVACMFFRNVQRRTTRLGATAVEFAVALVVLVGLIFGGIEITRVSMLRHTVNHAAYLAARGGIVPGANAENVIQIASDHLSLIGVEGATVTVTPNPITEDTSQVHVTVTAPLANNTFVVPQFVSGNLIGRSRLMTERAPMQMSANLPTPPPPPPPEPEPEPEPEPEPEPEPEPEPEPEPPPPPPPPPPPPPPPPPPPPPPPPML
;
A
#
# COMPACT_ATOMS: atom_id res chain seq x y z
N MET A 1 95.66 51.42 34.78
CA MET A 1 94.73 50.31 35.06
C MET A 1 93.34 50.92 35.17
N VAL A 2 92.64 51.07 34.04
CA VAL A 2 91.36 51.77 33.94
C VAL A 2 90.25 50.73 34.13
N ALA A 3 89.54 50.81 35.25
CA ALA A 3 88.44 49.93 35.57
C ALA A 3 87.21 50.30 34.72
N CYS A 4 86.89 49.44 33.77
CA CYS A 4 85.75 49.54 32.87
C CYS A 4 84.44 49.35 33.68
N MET A 5 83.63 50.41 33.79
CA MET A 5 82.29 50.35 34.36
C MET A 5 81.38 49.49 33.48
N PHE A 6 81.16 48.23 33.87
CA PHE A 6 80.05 47.44 33.39
C PHE A 6 78.74 48.01 33.95
N PHE A 7 78.12 48.94 33.21
CA PHE A 7 76.71 49.25 33.37
C PHE A 7 75.91 48.00 33.01
N ARG A 8 75.57 47.20 34.04
CA ARG A 8 74.65 46.07 33.91
C ARG A 8 73.27 46.64 33.59
N ASN A 9 72.94 46.62 32.30
CA ASN A 9 71.66 47.06 31.78
C ASN A 9 70.57 46.10 32.30
N VAL A 10 69.97 46.44 33.44
CA VAL A 10 68.80 45.75 33.99
C VAL A 10 67.63 46.09 33.08
N GLN A 11 67.46 45.29 32.02
CA GLN A 11 66.29 45.37 31.17
C GLN A 11 65.03 45.16 32.02
N ARG A 12 64.20 46.20 32.10
CA ARG A 12 62.86 46.18 32.72
C ARG A 12 61.99 45.14 32.00
N ARG A 13 61.89 43.92 32.55
CA ARG A 13 60.94 42.87 32.15
C ARG A 13 59.57 43.04 32.83
N THR A 14 58.99 44.23 32.83
CA THR A 14 57.72 44.47 33.55
C THR A 14 56.75 45.34 32.77
N THR A 15 56.36 44.96 31.54
CA THR A 15 55.28 45.67 30.81
C THR A 15 54.53 44.86 29.73
N ARG A 16 54.65 43.52 29.64
CA ARG A 16 53.90 42.73 28.62
C ARG A 16 52.77 41.85 29.16
N LEU A 17 52.68 41.65 30.48
CA LEU A 17 51.65 40.79 31.10
C LEU A 17 50.22 41.33 30.88
N GLY A 18 50.06 42.66 30.84
CA GLY A 18 48.76 43.28 30.54
C GLY A 18 48.30 43.04 29.10
N ALA A 19 49.20 43.15 28.13
CA ALA A 19 48.89 42.92 26.71
C ALA A 19 48.48 41.46 26.46
N THR A 20 49.22 40.49 27.02
CA THR A 20 48.88 39.07 26.89
C THR A 20 47.56 38.72 27.58
N ALA A 21 47.23 39.38 28.69
CA ALA A 21 45.94 39.18 29.36
C ALA A 21 44.77 39.68 28.52
N VAL A 22 44.93 40.82 27.82
CA VAL A 22 43.91 41.36 26.91
C VAL A 22 43.75 40.48 25.67
N GLU A 23 44.86 40.03 25.07
CA GLU A 23 44.84 39.10 23.94
C GLU A 23 44.12 37.79 24.31
N PHE A 24 44.45 37.22 25.47
CA PHE A 24 43.77 36.04 25.99
C PHE A 24 42.28 36.29 26.26
N ALA A 25 41.90 37.43 26.83
CA ALA A 25 40.52 37.77 27.11
C ALA A 25 39.68 37.87 25.81
N VAL A 26 40.20 38.53 24.77
CA VAL A 26 39.51 38.64 23.48
C VAL A 26 39.41 37.26 22.80
N ALA A 27 40.50 36.48 22.80
CA ALA A 27 40.49 35.14 22.24
C ALA A 27 39.52 34.22 22.97
N LEU A 28 39.43 34.31 24.31
CA LEU A 28 38.51 33.53 25.12
C LEU A 28 37.05 33.85 24.79
N VAL A 29 36.71 35.14 24.65
CA VAL A 29 35.34 35.56 24.29
C VAL A 29 34.94 35.01 22.92
N VAL A 30 35.82 35.09 21.92
CA VAL A 30 35.56 34.54 20.59
C VAL A 30 35.45 33.02 20.64
N LEU A 31 36.36 32.33 21.35
CA LEU A 31 36.33 30.88 21.50
C LEU A 31 35.03 30.40 22.15
N VAL A 32 34.64 31.03 23.26
CA VAL A 32 33.39 30.71 23.97
C VAL A 32 32.18 30.97 23.09
N GLY A 33 32.15 32.09 22.36
CA GLY A 33 31.09 32.41 21.40
C GLY A 33 30.96 31.37 20.28
N LEU A 34 32.09 30.89 19.73
CA LEU A 34 32.09 29.85 18.70
C LEU A 34 31.64 28.49 19.23
N ILE A 35 32.03 28.12 20.46
CA ILE A 35 31.61 26.86 21.08
C ILE A 35 30.09 26.88 21.31
N PHE A 36 29.56 27.92 21.97
CA PHE A 36 28.12 28.04 22.21
C PHE A 36 27.32 28.20 20.92
N GLY A 37 27.82 28.97 19.96
CA GLY A 37 27.20 29.09 18.64
C GLY A 37 27.16 27.75 17.88
N GLY A 38 28.24 26.96 17.95
CA GLY A 38 28.29 25.62 17.36
C GLY A 38 27.29 24.67 17.99
N ILE A 39 27.22 24.63 19.34
CA ILE A 39 26.24 23.82 20.07
C ILE A 39 24.80 24.21 19.68
N GLU A 40 24.52 25.51 19.58
CA GLU A 40 23.20 26.02 19.21
C GLU A 40 22.82 25.61 17.79
N ILE A 41 23.72 25.76 16.82
CA ILE A 41 23.49 25.35 15.43
C ILE A 41 23.22 23.85 15.33
N THR A 42 23.99 23.03 16.06
CA THR A 42 23.77 21.57 16.11
C THR A 42 22.41 21.25 16.71
N ARG A 43 22.00 21.93 17.79
CA ARG A 43 20.68 21.75 18.42
C ARG A 43 19.56 22.11 17.45
N VAL A 44 19.63 23.26 16.77
CA VAL A 44 18.62 23.70 15.79
C VAL A 44 18.50 22.72 14.62
N SER A 45 19.63 22.22 14.10
CA SER A 45 19.63 21.21 13.04
C SER A 45 18.94 19.92 13.48
N MET A 46 19.25 19.44 14.68
CA MET A 46 18.63 18.25 15.28
C MET A 46 17.12 18.43 15.45
N LEU A 47 16.68 19.59 15.95
CA LEU A 47 15.26 19.91 16.10
C LEU A 47 14.54 19.98 14.75
N ARG A 48 15.19 20.51 13.70
CA ARG A 48 14.62 20.55 12.34
C ARG A 48 14.37 19.14 11.79
N HIS A 49 15.30 18.21 11.99
CA HIS A 49 15.09 16.82 11.60
C HIS A 49 13.99 16.16 12.42
N THR A 50 13.97 16.44 13.73
CA THR A 50 12.95 15.95 14.65
C THR A 50 11.53 16.34 14.22
N VAL A 51 11.27 17.62 13.92
CA VAL A 51 9.91 18.04 13.51
C VAL A 51 9.48 17.45 12.17
N ASN A 52 10.42 17.24 11.23
CA ASN A 52 10.12 16.58 9.96
C ASN A 52 9.82 15.09 10.15
N HIS A 53 10.59 14.43 11.02
CA HIS A 53 10.39 13.03 11.36
C HIS A 53 9.05 12.83 12.10
N ALA A 54 8.72 13.70 13.07
CA ALA A 54 7.44 13.69 13.76
C ALA A 54 6.27 13.85 12.79
N ALA A 55 6.35 14.81 11.85
CA ALA A 55 5.32 15.01 10.83
C ALA A 55 5.14 13.77 9.95
N TYR A 56 6.25 13.12 9.55
CA TYR A 56 6.21 11.89 8.76
C TYR A 56 5.60 10.70 9.52
N LEU A 57 6.02 10.46 10.77
CA LEU A 57 5.47 9.38 11.60
C LEU A 57 3.97 9.54 11.82
N ALA A 58 3.54 10.76 12.12
CA ALA A 58 2.13 11.08 12.30
C ALA A 58 1.33 10.91 11.01
N ALA A 59 1.83 11.44 9.88
CA ALA A 59 1.19 11.23 8.58
C ALA A 59 1.08 9.74 8.25
N ARG A 60 2.10 8.94 8.54
CA ARG A 60 2.08 7.48 8.36
C ARG A 60 1.02 6.80 9.23
N GLY A 61 0.78 7.27 10.45
CA GLY A 61 -0.33 6.79 11.28
C GLY A 61 -1.70 7.18 10.74
N GLY A 62 -1.78 8.32 10.03
CA GLY A 62 -3.03 8.88 9.50
C GLY A 62 -3.53 8.25 8.19
N ILE A 63 -2.66 7.56 7.44
CA ILE A 63 -3.02 7.00 6.13
C ILE A 63 -3.72 5.64 6.19
N VAL A 64 -3.79 5.03 7.39
CA VAL A 64 -4.35 3.69 7.62
C VAL A 64 -5.88 3.75 7.82
N PRO A 65 -6.64 2.72 7.44
CA PRO A 65 -8.04 2.58 7.74
C PRO A 65 -8.32 2.61 9.24
N GLY A 66 -9.43 3.23 9.62
CA GLY A 66 -9.78 3.57 10.99
C GLY A 66 -8.99 4.73 11.61
N ALA A 67 -8.03 5.35 10.92
CA ALA A 67 -7.24 6.44 11.52
C ALA A 67 -8.08 7.69 11.85
N ASN A 68 -7.81 8.27 13.03
CA ASN A 68 -8.41 9.50 13.53
C ASN A 68 -7.33 10.60 13.63
N ALA A 69 -7.69 11.85 13.32
CA ALA A 69 -6.83 13.02 13.46
C ALA A 69 -6.29 13.19 14.90
N GLU A 70 -7.08 12.87 15.92
CA GLU A 70 -6.63 12.96 17.31
C GLU A 70 -5.45 12.00 17.60
N ASN A 71 -5.57 10.75 17.16
CA ASN A 71 -4.48 9.77 17.29
C ASN A 71 -3.23 10.21 16.51
N VAL A 72 -3.40 10.80 15.34
CA VAL A 72 -2.29 11.36 14.54
C VAL A 72 -1.57 12.49 15.29
N ILE A 73 -2.33 13.38 15.93
CA ILE A 73 -1.78 14.47 16.75
C ILE A 73 -1.02 13.89 17.95
N GLN A 74 -1.55 12.85 18.61
CA GLN A 74 -0.87 12.19 19.72
C GLN A 74 0.44 11.52 19.29
N ILE A 75 0.47 10.79 18.18
CA ILE A 75 1.69 10.17 17.65
C ILE A 75 2.81 11.21 17.44
N ALA A 76 2.48 12.37 16.86
CA ALA A 76 3.45 13.46 16.73
C ALA A 76 3.89 14.01 18.09
N SER A 77 2.94 14.25 19.00
CA SER A 77 3.19 14.87 20.30
C SER A 77 4.05 13.96 21.20
N ASP A 78 3.80 12.66 21.20
CA ASP A 78 4.59 11.66 21.90
C ASP A 78 6.03 11.66 21.41
N HIS A 79 6.25 11.66 20.09
CA HIS A 79 7.59 11.69 19.51
C HIS A 79 8.35 12.98 19.87
N LEU A 80 7.66 14.13 19.83
CA LEU A 80 8.24 15.43 20.18
C LEU A 80 8.57 15.51 21.68
N SER A 81 7.70 14.98 22.55
CA SER A 81 7.93 14.96 24.00
C SER A 81 9.13 14.11 24.40
N LEU A 82 9.34 12.96 23.74
CA LEU A 82 10.48 12.07 23.99
C LEU A 82 11.83 12.74 23.70
N ILE A 83 11.85 13.68 22.75
CA ILE A 83 13.03 14.45 22.37
C ILE A 83 13.19 15.73 23.22
N GLY A 84 12.14 16.10 23.96
CA GLY A 84 12.07 17.32 24.77
C GLY A 84 11.84 18.57 23.92
N VAL A 85 10.97 18.49 22.90
CA VAL A 85 10.52 19.66 22.14
C VAL A 85 9.33 20.30 22.85
N GLU A 86 9.45 21.57 23.23
CA GLU A 86 8.44 22.31 23.97
C GLU A 86 7.64 23.27 23.09
N GLY A 87 6.35 23.46 23.43
CA GLY A 87 5.47 24.43 22.77
C GLY A 87 5.14 24.09 21.31
N ALA A 88 5.33 22.84 20.88
CA ALA A 88 5.01 22.43 19.52
C ALA A 88 3.50 22.35 19.30
N THR A 89 3.05 22.81 18.12
CA THR A 89 1.68 22.70 17.64
C THR A 89 1.64 21.76 16.45
N VAL A 90 0.77 20.75 16.52
CA VAL A 90 0.55 19.77 15.44
C VAL A 90 -0.79 20.06 14.77
N THR A 91 -0.79 20.21 13.46
CA THR A 91 -1.98 20.43 12.64
C THR A 91 -2.12 19.30 11.63
N VAL A 92 -3.31 18.74 11.54
CA VAL A 92 -3.65 17.66 10.61
C VAL A 92 -4.75 18.15 9.67
N THR A 93 -4.54 17.95 8.38
CA THR A 93 -5.48 18.34 7.32
C THR A 93 -5.69 17.16 6.38
N PRO A 94 -6.93 16.71 6.13
CA PRO A 94 -8.18 17.20 6.74
C PRO A 94 -8.37 16.71 8.19
N ASN A 95 -9.21 17.41 8.95
CA ASN A 95 -9.69 17.02 10.27
C ASN A 95 -11.21 17.27 10.33
N PRO A 96 -12.07 16.24 10.42
CA PRO A 96 -11.76 14.83 10.66
C PRO A 96 -11.15 14.10 9.44
N ILE A 97 -10.42 13.02 9.71
CA ILE A 97 -9.98 12.04 8.69
C ILE A 97 -11.13 11.06 8.47
N THR A 98 -11.59 10.93 7.23
CA THR A 98 -12.69 10.05 6.82
C THR A 98 -12.21 8.97 5.85
N GLU A 99 -13.09 8.01 5.51
CA GLU A 99 -12.81 7.00 4.48
C GLU A 99 -12.55 7.64 3.10
N ASP A 100 -13.19 8.78 2.82
CA ASP A 100 -13.03 9.52 1.56
C ASP A 100 -11.76 10.37 1.47
N THR A 101 -10.98 10.42 2.55
CA THR A 101 -9.76 11.22 2.59
C THR A 101 -8.70 10.56 1.71
N SER A 102 -8.36 11.18 0.58
CA SER A 102 -7.34 10.68 -0.34
C SER A 102 -5.91 10.99 0.12
N GLN A 103 -5.73 12.07 0.89
CA GLN A 103 -4.43 12.56 1.32
C GLN A 103 -4.49 13.13 2.73
N VAL A 104 -3.45 12.85 3.50
CA VAL A 104 -3.26 13.38 4.85
C VAL A 104 -2.02 14.29 4.84
N HIS A 105 -2.19 15.52 5.29
CA HIS A 105 -1.13 16.51 5.46
C HIS A 105 -0.98 16.83 6.95
N VAL A 106 0.20 16.53 7.50
CA VAL A 106 0.57 16.89 8.86
C VAL A 106 1.61 18.00 8.84
N THR A 107 1.35 19.08 9.59
CA THR A 107 2.28 20.17 9.83
C THR A 107 2.60 20.22 11.33
N VAL A 108 3.88 20.18 11.67
CA VAL A 108 4.40 20.33 13.03
C VAL A 108 5.14 21.64 13.10
N THR A 109 4.74 22.52 14.01
CA THR A 109 5.37 23.84 14.22
C THR A 109 5.91 23.92 15.63
N ALA A 110 7.20 24.16 15.83
CA ALA A 110 7.81 24.33 17.14
C ALA A 110 8.57 25.67 17.24
N PRO A 111 8.30 26.51 18.26
CA PRO A 111 9.00 27.78 18.44
C PRO A 111 10.45 27.55 18.86
N LEU A 112 11.42 28.15 18.15
CA LEU A 112 12.84 28.00 18.52
C LEU A 112 13.14 28.64 19.88
N ALA A 113 12.44 29.71 20.23
CA ALA A 113 12.65 30.43 21.49
C ALA A 113 12.49 29.54 22.74
N ASN A 114 11.66 28.49 22.66
CA ASN A 114 11.41 27.57 23.77
C ASN A 114 12.34 26.34 23.76
N ASN A 115 13.19 26.20 22.73
CA ASN A 115 13.93 24.96 22.47
C ASN A 115 15.45 25.19 22.27
N THR A 116 15.92 26.42 22.53
CA THR A 116 17.31 26.88 22.36
C THR A 116 17.98 27.13 23.72
N PHE A 117 19.32 27.08 23.80
CA PHE A 117 20.03 27.08 25.10
C PHE A 117 20.71 28.40 25.44
N VAL A 118 21.30 29.08 24.46
CA VAL A 118 22.27 30.15 24.75
C VAL A 118 21.61 31.53 24.75
N VAL A 119 20.86 31.89 23.70
CA VAL A 119 20.07 33.14 23.67
C VAL A 119 18.90 33.05 22.67
N PRO A 120 17.64 33.07 23.13
CA PRO A 120 16.46 33.12 22.24
C PRO A 120 16.42 34.34 21.31
N GLN A 121 17.17 35.40 21.64
CA GLN A 121 17.22 36.65 20.85
C GLN A 121 17.97 36.50 19.51
N PHE A 122 18.97 35.61 19.43
CA PHE A 122 19.72 35.40 18.19
C PHE A 122 19.13 34.29 17.32
N VAL A 123 18.33 33.40 17.92
CA VAL A 123 17.71 32.25 17.25
C VAL A 123 16.21 32.31 17.51
N SER A 124 15.51 33.00 16.61
CA SER A 124 14.06 33.23 16.70
C SER A 124 13.31 32.60 15.52
N GLY A 125 11.99 32.53 15.63
CA GLY A 125 11.10 31.97 14.62
C GLY A 125 10.61 30.57 14.98
N ASN A 126 10.05 29.90 13.96
CA ASN A 126 9.40 28.60 14.11
C ASN A 126 10.09 27.56 13.21
N LEU A 127 10.37 26.39 13.79
CA LEU A 127 10.69 25.19 13.03
C LEU A 127 9.39 24.62 12.51
N ILE A 128 9.32 24.33 11.21
CA ILE A 128 8.13 23.76 10.60
C ILE A 128 8.52 22.50 9.85
N GLY A 129 8.03 21.36 10.35
CA GLY A 129 8.07 20.07 9.67
C GLY A 129 6.75 19.82 8.95
N ARG A 130 6.80 19.31 7.72
CA ARG A 130 5.60 19.00 6.94
C ARG A 130 5.74 17.64 6.29
N SER A 131 4.66 16.86 6.31
CA SER A 131 4.57 15.61 5.58
C SER A 131 3.18 15.46 4.97
N ARG A 132 3.14 15.04 3.70
CA ARG A 132 1.91 14.77 2.97
C ARG A 132 2.01 13.40 2.35
N LEU A 133 1.10 12.51 2.72
CA LEU A 133 1.05 11.14 2.24
C LEU A 133 -0.33 10.82 1.66
N MET A 134 -0.37 9.95 0.67
CA MET A 134 -1.61 9.39 0.11
C MET A 134 -2.14 8.30 1.04
N THR A 135 -3.45 8.21 1.19
CA THR A 135 -4.08 7.14 1.98
C THR A 135 -4.19 5.85 1.17
N GLU A 136 -4.20 4.70 1.85
CA GLU A 136 -4.49 3.41 1.20
C GLU A 136 -5.98 3.23 0.87
N ARG A 137 -6.82 4.19 1.25
CA ARG A 137 -8.26 4.27 0.91
C ARG A 137 -8.51 4.95 -0.45
N ALA A 138 -7.55 5.72 -0.95
CA ALA A 138 -7.58 6.30 -2.30
C ALA A 138 -7.80 5.30 -3.47
N PRO A 139 -7.37 4.01 -3.42
CA PRO A 139 -7.63 3.05 -4.50
C PRO A 139 -9.12 2.75 -4.69
N MET A 140 -9.94 2.83 -3.63
CA MET A 140 -11.39 2.63 -3.77
C MET A 140 -12.03 3.78 -4.58
N GLN A 141 -11.59 5.01 -4.37
CA GLN A 141 -12.00 6.15 -5.20
C GLN A 141 -11.39 6.13 -6.61
N MET A 142 -10.15 5.65 -6.77
CA MET A 142 -9.56 5.44 -8.10
C MET A 142 -10.29 4.34 -8.88
N SER A 143 -10.73 3.26 -8.21
CA SER A 143 -11.55 2.21 -8.80
C SER A 143 -12.94 2.70 -9.19
N ALA A 144 -13.53 3.62 -8.41
CA ALA A 144 -14.81 4.24 -8.75
C ALA A 144 -14.75 5.13 -10.01
N ASN A 145 -13.55 5.64 -10.34
CA ASN A 145 -13.31 6.46 -11.53
C ASN A 145 -12.73 5.67 -12.72
N LEU A 146 -12.69 4.33 -12.66
CA LEU A 146 -12.35 3.54 -13.83
C LEU A 146 -13.44 3.71 -14.89
N PRO A 147 -13.08 4.02 -16.16
CA PRO A 147 -14.04 3.95 -17.25
C PRO A 147 -14.68 2.56 -17.22
N THR A 148 -16.01 2.49 -17.17
CA THR A 148 -16.71 1.21 -17.33
C THR A 148 -16.20 0.55 -18.61
N PRO A 149 -15.83 -0.74 -18.58
CA PRO A 149 -15.40 -1.42 -19.79
C PRO A 149 -16.50 -1.23 -20.86
N PRO A 150 -16.12 -0.99 -22.12
CA PRO A 150 -17.10 -0.91 -23.19
C PRO A 150 -17.97 -2.18 -23.14
N PRO A 151 -19.29 -2.08 -23.37
CA PRO A 151 -20.15 -3.26 -23.42
C PRO A 151 -19.53 -4.28 -24.38
N PRO A 152 -19.59 -5.59 -24.05
CA PRO A 152 -19.09 -6.61 -24.95
C PRO A 152 -19.69 -6.42 -26.33
N PRO A 153 -18.93 -6.63 -27.42
CA PRO A 153 -19.49 -6.56 -28.76
C PRO A 153 -20.71 -7.49 -28.83
N PRO A 154 -21.77 -7.09 -29.54
CA PRO A 154 -22.91 -7.98 -29.74
C PRO A 154 -22.41 -9.32 -30.26
N PRO A 155 -22.99 -10.45 -29.80
CA PRO A 155 -22.61 -11.75 -30.32
C PRO A 155 -22.67 -11.71 -31.84
N GLU A 156 -21.61 -12.18 -32.50
CA GLU A 156 -21.62 -12.34 -33.95
C GLU A 156 -22.86 -13.15 -34.32
N PRO A 157 -23.62 -12.74 -35.36
CA PRO A 157 -24.78 -13.51 -35.80
C PRO A 157 -24.31 -14.95 -36.04
N GLU A 158 -25.00 -15.90 -35.40
CA GLU A 158 -24.72 -17.32 -35.59
C GLU A 158 -24.65 -17.60 -37.10
N PRO A 159 -23.63 -18.34 -37.58
CA PRO A 159 -23.54 -18.68 -38.99
C PRO A 159 -24.85 -19.32 -39.41
N GLU A 160 -25.45 -18.81 -40.50
CA GLU A 160 -26.69 -19.36 -41.04
C GLU A 160 -26.53 -20.88 -41.16
N PRO A 161 -27.51 -21.67 -40.69
CA PRO A 161 -27.42 -23.11 -40.76
C PRO A 161 -27.16 -23.52 -42.21
N GLU A 162 -26.11 -24.32 -42.43
CA GLU A 162 -25.81 -24.86 -43.75
C GLU A 162 -27.09 -25.49 -44.33
N PRO A 163 -27.41 -25.25 -45.61
CA PRO A 163 -28.61 -25.79 -46.22
C PRO A 163 -28.63 -27.31 -46.03
N GLU A 164 -29.75 -27.81 -45.48
CA GLU A 164 -29.94 -29.25 -45.27
C GLU A 164 -29.67 -30.00 -46.58
N PRO A 165 -28.91 -31.11 -46.55
CA PRO A 165 -28.63 -31.89 -47.74
C PRO A 165 -29.95 -32.32 -48.39
N GLU A 166 -30.03 -32.17 -49.71
CA GLU A 166 -31.22 -32.54 -50.49
C GLU A 166 -31.65 -33.97 -50.16
N PRO A 167 -32.96 -34.22 -49.97
CA PRO A 167 -33.46 -35.54 -49.62
C PRO A 167 -33.09 -36.55 -50.69
N GLU A 168 -32.53 -37.69 -50.27
CA GLU A 168 -32.21 -38.81 -51.16
C GLU A 168 -33.48 -39.22 -51.95
N PRO A 169 -33.34 -39.54 -53.25
CA PRO A 169 -34.48 -39.92 -54.07
C PRO A 169 -35.18 -41.16 -53.51
N GLU A 170 -36.51 -41.09 -53.41
CA GLU A 170 -37.33 -42.19 -52.91
C GLU A 170 -37.08 -43.48 -53.73
N PRO A 171 -36.96 -44.64 -53.06
CA PRO A 171 -36.78 -45.92 -53.75
C PRO A 171 -38.01 -46.24 -54.61
N GLU A 172 -37.77 -46.75 -55.82
CA GLU A 172 -38.83 -47.17 -56.74
C GLU A 172 -39.79 -48.18 -56.09
N PRO A 173 -41.10 -48.09 -56.36
CA PRO A 173 -42.09 -48.95 -55.75
C PRO A 173 -41.86 -50.44 -56.12
N GLU A 174 -41.86 -51.30 -55.10
CA GLU A 174 -41.81 -52.75 -55.28
C GLU A 174 -43.03 -53.25 -56.08
N PRO A 175 -42.86 -54.26 -56.96
CA PRO A 175 -43.96 -54.81 -57.74
C PRO A 175 -45.03 -55.47 -56.84
N GLU A 176 -46.30 -55.26 -57.19
CA GLU A 176 -47.45 -55.77 -56.43
C GLU A 176 -47.40 -57.30 -56.27
N PRO A 177 -47.71 -57.83 -55.07
CA PRO A 177 -47.74 -59.28 -54.82
C PRO A 177 -48.91 -59.97 -55.54
N GLU A 178 -48.63 -61.12 -56.15
CA GLU A 178 -49.62 -61.98 -56.81
C GLU A 178 -50.73 -62.45 -55.84
N PRO A 179 -51.98 -62.59 -56.31
CA PRO A 179 -53.11 -62.99 -55.48
C PRO A 179 -52.95 -64.41 -54.90
N PRO A 180 -53.39 -64.65 -53.66
CA PRO A 180 -53.22 -65.93 -52.99
C PRO A 180 -54.06 -67.04 -53.64
N PRO A 181 -53.58 -68.30 -53.62
CA PRO A 181 -54.30 -69.44 -54.17
C PRO A 181 -55.59 -69.74 -53.37
N PRO A 182 -56.63 -70.31 -54.03
CA PRO A 182 -57.90 -70.62 -53.38
C PRO A 182 -57.75 -71.70 -52.28
N PRO A 183 -58.62 -71.67 -51.25
CA PRO A 183 -58.52 -72.57 -50.11
C PRO A 183 -58.75 -74.05 -50.50
N PRO A 184 -58.03 -74.99 -49.85
CA PRO A 184 -58.14 -76.41 -50.15
C PRO A 184 -59.51 -77.00 -49.73
N PRO A 185 -59.98 -78.06 -50.40
CA PRO A 185 -61.25 -78.71 -50.10
C PRO A 185 -61.26 -79.35 -48.69
N PRO A 186 -62.43 -79.48 -48.05
CA PRO A 186 -62.55 -80.02 -46.70
C PRO A 186 -62.12 -81.51 -46.64
N PRO A 187 -61.54 -81.96 -45.50
CA PRO A 187 -61.02 -83.30 -45.35
C PRO A 187 -62.13 -84.37 -45.34
N PRO A 188 -61.86 -85.59 -45.85
CA PRO A 188 -62.81 -86.69 -45.85
C PRO A 188 -63.12 -87.17 -44.41
N PRO A 189 -64.30 -87.76 -44.17
CA PRO A 189 -64.71 -88.24 -42.85
C PRO A 189 -63.79 -89.37 -42.33
N PRO A 190 -63.58 -89.46 -41.00
CA PRO A 190 -62.64 -90.40 -40.40
C PRO A 190 -63.08 -91.87 -40.58
N PRO A 191 -62.11 -92.80 -40.75
CA PRO A 191 -62.39 -94.22 -40.89
C PRO A 191 -62.97 -94.82 -39.60
N PRO A 192 -63.78 -95.90 -39.70
CA PRO A 192 -64.31 -96.60 -38.53
C PRO A 192 -63.19 -97.20 -37.67
N PRO A 193 -63.37 -97.27 -36.34
CA PRO A 193 -62.35 -97.73 -35.41
C PRO A 193 -61.96 -99.20 -35.64
N PRO A 194 -60.67 -99.56 -35.49
CA PRO A 194 -60.20 -100.92 -35.66
C PRO A 194 -60.75 -101.86 -34.57
N PRO A 195 -60.97 -103.15 -34.87
CA PRO A 195 -61.37 -104.14 -33.88
C PRO A 195 -60.28 -104.32 -32.79
N PRO A 196 -60.67 -104.63 -31.55
CA PRO A 196 -59.72 -104.78 -30.44
C PRO A 196 -58.75 -105.95 -30.67
N PRO A 197 -57.49 -105.82 -30.21
CA PRO A 197 -56.45 -106.82 -30.44
C PRO A 197 -56.72 -108.13 -29.67
N PRO A 198 -56.33 -109.29 -30.23
CA PRO A 198 -56.34 -110.55 -29.49
C PRO A 198 -55.35 -110.51 -28.31
N PRO A 199 -55.65 -111.21 -27.19
CA PRO A 199 -54.83 -111.19 -25.99
C PRO A 199 -53.44 -111.81 -26.21
N PRO A 200 -52.41 -111.36 -25.46
CA PRO A 200 -51.03 -111.76 -25.66
C PRO A 200 -50.79 -113.23 -25.26
N PRO A 201 -50.00 -114.00 -26.02
CA PRO A 201 -49.49 -115.27 -25.55
C PRO A 201 -48.43 -115.09 -24.44
N PRO A 202 -48.40 -115.97 -23.43
CA PRO A 202 -47.64 -115.82 -22.19
C PRO A 202 -46.11 -115.90 -22.39
N MET A 203 -45.42 -115.16 -21.51
CA MET A 203 -43.97 -114.98 -21.44
C MET A 203 -43.18 -116.24 -21.11
N LEU A 204 -41.97 -116.34 -21.68
CA LEU A 204 -40.76 -116.84 -21.01
C LEU A 204 -39.56 -116.00 -21.47
#